data_AF-A0A496VWD9-F1
#
_entry.id   AF-A0A496VWD9-F1
#
_cell.length_a   1.000
_cell.length_b   1.000
_cell.length_c   1.000
_cell.angle_alpha   90.00
_cell.angle_beta   90.00
_cell.angle_gamma   90.00
#
_symmetry.space_group_name_H-M   'P 1'
#
loop_
_entity.id
_entity.type
_entity.pdbx_description
1 polymer ?
#
loop_
_entity_poly.entity_id
_entity_poly.type
_entity_poly.pdbx_seq_one_letter_code
_entity_poly.pdbx_strand_id
1 'polypeptide(L)'
;MRRIKMDVDREIDYLIGYQYRSISQNEQVIPEYLIPCYSRLATIANLVALEKPTTKVIAALLRVAVLDEEEDVRREALLGLVKINSDIAKTALVAGTYDTDYQVRSAAIEELHRIDQNLAIDTAKRLKNDEDEMVRDYALELLGLPYTAMNSISLEK
;
A
#
# COMPACT_ATOMS: atom_id res chain seq x y z
N MET A 1 -26.68 21.52 -10.30
CA MET A 1 -25.85 20.33 -10.57
C MET A 1 -26.15 19.26 -9.53
N ARG A 2 -26.77 18.14 -9.91
CA ARG A 2 -26.86 16.98 -9.00
C ARG A 2 -25.47 16.35 -8.95
N ARG A 3 -24.76 16.45 -7.83
CA ARG A 3 -23.62 15.53 -7.57
C ARG A 3 -24.23 14.13 -7.56
N ILE A 4 -23.91 13.31 -8.55
CA ILE A 4 -24.23 11.88 -8.50
C ILE A 4 -23.51 11.37 -7.25
N LYS A 5 -24.28 10.95 -6.24
CA LYS A 5 -23.70 10.41 -5.01
C LYS A 5 -23.06 9.07 -5.36
N MET A 6 -21.78 8.92 -5.04
CA MET A 6 -21.05 7.69 -5.25
C MET A 6 -21.72 6.54 -4.49
N ASP A 7 -21.88 5.41 -5.17
CA ASP A 7 -22.40 4.16 -4.61
C ASP A 7 -21.25 3.38 -3.97
N VAL A 8 -21.10 3.53 -2.65
CA VAL A 8 -19.98 2.95 -1.88
C VAL A 8 -19.99 1.42 -1.92
N ASP A 9 -21.17 0.80 -1.97
CA ASP A 9 -21.27 -0.66 -1.97
C ASP A 9 -20.75 -1.23 -3.29
N ARG A 10 -21.13 -0.60 -4.41
CA ARG A 10 -20.59 -0.95 -5.73
C ARG A 10 -19.09 -0.71 -5.84
N GLU A 11 -18.60 0.39 -5.26
CA GLU A 11 -17.17 0.64 -5.19
C GLU A 11 -16.46 -0.47 -4.43
N ILE A 12 -16.99 -0.92 -3.29
CA ILE A 12 -16.40 -2.04 -2.56
C ILE A 12 -16.43 -3.34 -3.37
N ASP A 13 -17.50 -3.61 -4.12
CA ASP A 13 -17.57 -4.78 -5.01
C ASP A 13 -16.47 -4.76 -6.09
N TYR A 14 -16.15 -3.57 -6.62
CA TYR A 14 -14.99 -3.39 -7.51
C TYR A 14 -13.67 -3.63 -6.80
N LEU A 15 -13.53 -3.11 -5.57
CA LEU A 15 -12.30 -3.22 -4.80
C LEU A 15 -11.93 -4.67 -4.50
N ILE A 16 -12.93 -5.48 -4.14
CA ILE A 16 -12.72 -6.88 -3.74
C ILE A 16 -12.90 -7.89 -4.88
N GLY A 17 -13.04 -7.40 -6.12
CA GLY A 17 -13.05 -8.22 -7.33
C GLY A 17 -14.35 -8.97 -7.63
N TYR A 18 -15.49 -8.60 -7.02
CA TYR A 18 -16.79 -9.17 -7.38
C TYR A 18 -17.35 -8.62 -8.68
N GLN A 19 -16.99 -7.39 -9.01
CA GLN A 19 -17.35 -6.72 -10.26
C GLN A 19 -16.16 -5.94 -10.77
N TYR A 20 -16.20 -5.54 -12.03
CA TYR A 20 -15.21 -4.62 -12.59
C TYR A 20 -15.92 -3.49 -13.30
N ARG A 21 -15.28 -2.31 -13.30
CA ARG A 21 -15.79 -1.19 -14.10
C ARG A 21 -15.84 -1.59 -15.55
N SER A 22 -16.93 -1.22 -16.23
CA SER A 22 -16.94 -1.19 -17.69
C SER A 22 -16.07 -0.01 -18.15
N ILE A 23 -14.79 -0.28 -18.35
CA ILE A 23 -13.83 0.66 -18.94
C ILE A 23 -13.84 0.56 -20.49
N SER A 24 -14.72 -0.31 -21.01
CA SER A 24 -14.77 -0.79 -22.39
C SER A 24 -15.45 0.16 -23.40
N GLN A 25 -15.93 1.35 -23.02
CA GLN A 25 -16.51 2.25 -24.05
C GLN A 25 -15.46 2.86 -25.01
N ASN A 26 -14.16 2.70 -24.71
CA ASN A 26 -13.05 3.01 -25.61
C ASN A 26 -12.16 1.76 -25.75
N GLU A 27 -12.66 0.71 -26.41
CA GLU A 27 -12.14 -0.67 -26.52
C GLU A 27 -10.64 -0.83 -26.91
N GLN A 28 -9.88 0.26 -27.09
CA GLN A 28 -8.46 0.24 -27.48
C GLN A 28 -7.48 0.88 -26.48
N VAL A 29 -7.95 1.46 -25.36
CA VAL A 29 -7.04 2.22 -24.46
C VAL A 29 -6.39 1.35 -23.39
N ILE A 30 -7.11 0.35 -22.85
CA ILE A 30 -6.62 -0.50 -21.77
C ILE A 30 -6.83 -1.97 -22.15
N PRO A 31 -5.76 -2.79 -22.19
CA PRO A 31 -5.90 -4.23 -22.39
C PRO A 31 -6.83 -4.88 -21.36
N GLU A 32 -7.67 -5.82 -21.79
CA GLU A 32 -8.68 -6.46 -20.93
C GLU A 32 -8.09 -7.07 -19.66
N TYR A 33 -6.90 -7.66 -19.74
CA TYR A 33 -6.23 -8.28 -18.61
C TYR A 33 -5.81 -7.29 -17.52
N LEU A 34 -5.73 -5.98 -17.82
CA LEU A 34 -5.43 -4.93 -16.83
C LEU A 34 -6.69 -4.32 -16.21
N ILE A 35 -7.88 -4.60 -16.74
CA ILE A 35 -9.14 -4.05 -16.22
C ILE A 35 -9.32 -4.33 -14.72
N PRO A 36 -9.05 -5.54 -14.19
CA PRO A 36 -9.17 -5.80 -12.75
C PRO A 36 -8.31 -4.88 -11.90
N CYS A 37 -7.02 -4.76 -12.21
CA CYS A 37 -6.09 -3.91 -11.47
C CYS A 37 -6.51 -2.42 -11.53
N TYR A 38 -6.76 -1.88 -12.72
CA TYR A 38 -7.19 -0.48 -12.86
C TYR A 38 -8.55 -0.20 -12.21
N SER A 39 -9.46 -1.17 -12.22
CA SER A 39 -10.74 -1.05 -11.52
C SER A 39 -10.52 -0.88 -10.01
N ARG A 40 -9.66 -1.71 -9.41
CA ARG A 40 -9.31 -1.63 -7.97
C ARG A 40 -8.59 -0.33 -7.62
N LEU A 41 -7.59 0.09 -8.42
CA LEU A 41 -6.86 1.35 -8.21
C LEU A 41 -7.80 2.57 -8.27
N ALA A 42 -8.66 2.64 -9.29
CA ALA A 42 -9.64 3.73 -9.42
C ALA A 42 -10.61 3.75 -8.23
N THR A 43 -10.99 2.57 -7.73
CA THR A 43 -11.85 2.44 -6.56
C THR A 43 -11.16 2.90 -5.28
N ILE A 44 -9.88 2.56 -5.06
CA ILE A 44 -9.12 3.09 -3.92
C ILE A 44 -9.14 4.63 -3.93
N ALA A 45 -8.82 5.23 -5.08
CA ALA A 45 -8.84 6.69 -5.23
C ALA A 45 -10.21 7.30 -4.89
N ASN A 46 -11.28 6.70 -5.41
CA ASN A 46 -12.66 7.13 -5.14
C ASN A 46 -13.03 7.02 -3.65
N LEU A 47 -12.73 5.89 -3.02
CA LEU A 47 -13.04 5.65 -1.60
C LEU A 47 -12.25 6.56 -0.67
N VAL A 48 -10.98 6.85 -0.99
CA VAL A 48 -10.13 7.78 -0.24
C VAL A 48 -10.63 9.22 -0.36
N ALA A 49 -11.26 9.59 -1.49
CA ALA A 49 -11.82 10.92 -1.71
C ALA A 49 -13.16 11.18 -0.96
N LEU A 50 -13.69 10.18 -0.23
CA LEU A 50 -14.90 10.37 0.59
C LEU A 50 -14.65 11.38 1.72
N GLU A 51 -15.54 12.36 1.85
CA GLU A 51 -15.51 13.32 2.97
C GLU A 51 -15.64 12.62 4.33
N LYS A 52 -16.36 11.50 4.39
CA LYS A 52 -16.62 10.69 5.60
C LYS A 52 -16.53 9.20 5.28
N PRO A 53 -15.32 8.60 5.32
CA PRO A 53 -15.14 7.17 5.10
C PRO A 53 -15.81 6.38 6.22
N THR A 54 -16.55 5.34 5.87
CA THR A 54 -17.24 4.47 6.83
C THR A 54 -16.31 3.36 7.31
N THR A 55 -16.64 2.71 8.42
CA THR A 55 -15.92 1.50 8.89
C THR A 55 -15.87 0.42 7.82
N LYS A 56 -16.91 0.32 6.98
CA LYS A 56 -16.95 -0.63 5.86
C LYS A 56 -15.87 -0.33 4.81
N VAL A 57 -15.65 0.95 4.49
CA VAL A 57 -14.59 1.40 3.57
C VAL A 57 -13.21 1.08 4.15
N ILE A 58 -12.99 1.39 5.43
CA ILE A 58 -11.73 1.11 6.12
C ILE A 58 -11.45 -0.39 6.13
N ALA A 59 -12.44 -1.23 6.45
CA ALA A 59 -12.30 -2.68 6.44
C ALA A 59 -11.98 -3.25 5.05
N ALA A 60 -12.59 -2.68 4.00
CA ALA A 60 -12.32 -3.09 2.63
C ALA A 60 -10.87 -2.75 2.21
N LEU A 61 -10.40 -1.54 2.52
CA LEU A 61 -9.02 -1.13 2.26
C LEU A 61 -8.00 -1.95 3.07
N LEU A 62 -8.30 -2.26 4.33
CA LEU A 62 -7.45 -3.14 5.16
C LEU A 62 -7.30 -4.53 4.54
N ARG A 63 -8.40 -5.11 4.04
CA ARG A 63 -8.36 -6.42 3.37
C ARG A 63 -7.45 -6.37 2.15
N VAL A 64 -7.63 -5.35 1.30
CA VAL A 64 -6.88 -5.20 0.04
C VAL A 64 -5.40 -4.92 0.30
N ALA A 65 -5.07 -4.08 1.27
CA ALA A 65 -3.69 -3.78 1.65
C ALA A 65 -2.87 -5.03 2.04
N VAL A 66 -3.54 -6.11 2.47
CA VAL A 66 -2.88 -7.34 2.93
C VAL A 66 -3.01 -8.49 1.94
N LEU A 67 -4.10 -8.56 1.17
CA LEU A 67 -4.48 -9.78 0.43
C LEU A 67 -4.60 -9.59 -1.08
N ASP A 68 -4.50 -8.36 -1.61
CA ASP A 68 -4.57 -8.18 -3.06
C ASP A 68 -3.37 -8.84 -3.74
N GLU A 69 -3.59 -9.40 -4.92
CA GLU A 69 -2.54 -10.06 -5.70
C GLU A 69 -1.54 -9.05 -6.27
N GLU A 70 -2.00 -7.84 -6.59
CA GLU A 70 -1.20 -6.79 -7.23
C GLU A 70 -0.53 -5.90 -6.17
N GLU A 71 0.80 -5.83 -6.19
CA GLU A 71 1.60 -5.01 -5.28
C GLU A 71 1.23 -3.53 -5.33
N ASP A 72 0.94 -2.99 -6.52
CA ASP A 72 0.50 -1.62 -6.71
C ASP A 72 -0.82 -1.36 -5.97
N VAL A 73 -1.76 -2.31 -6.02
CA VAL A 73 -3.05 -2.20 -5.33
C VAL A 73 -2.86 -2.28 -3.82
N ARG A 74 -2.01 -3.19 -3.33
CA ARG A 74 -1.66 -3.28 -1.89
C ARG A 74 -1.04 -1.97 -1.39
N ARG A 75 -0.05 -1.43 -2.13
CA ARG A 75 0.62 -0.16 -1.81
C ARG A 75 -0.38 0.98 -1.76
N GLU A 76 -1.19 1.18 -2.79
CA GLU A 76 -2.17 2.28 -2.81
C GLU A 76 -3.24 2.14 -1.71
N ALA A 77 -3.62 0.93 -1.33
CA ALA A 77 -4.52 0.70 -0.21
C ALA A 77 -3.89 1.12 1.13
N LEU A 78 -2.59 0.84 1.35
CA LEU A 78 -1.85 1.35 2.51
C LEU A 78 -1.82 2.87 2.53
N LEU A 79 -1.43 3.52 1.42
CA LEU A 79 -1.39 4.99 1.32
C LEU A 79 -2.78 5.60 1.55
N GLY A 80 -3.83 4.96 1.03
CA GLY A 80 -5.21 5.33 1.24
C GLY A 80 -5.63 5.26 2.70
N LEU A 81 -5.27 4.18 3.42
CA LEU A 81 -5.54 4.01 4.84
C LEU A 81 -4.93 5.15 5.66
N VAL A 82 -3.70 5.56 5.37
CA VAL A 82 -3.06 6.66 6.10
C VAL A 82 -3.81 7.99 5.91
N LYS A 83 -4.31 8.25 4.69
CA LYS A 83 -5.09 9.47 4.40
C LYS A 83 -6.43 9.50 5.13
N ILE A 84 -7.10 8.36 5.27
CA ILE A 84 -8.44 8.31 5.88
C ILE A 84 -8.44 8.14 7.39
N ASN A 85 -7.47 7.39 7.93
CA ASN A 85 -7.36 7.10 9.36
C ASN A 85 -5.95 6.59 9.71
N SER A 86 -5.07 7.52 10.10
CA SER A 86 -3.68 7.21 10.46
C SER A 86 -3.56 6.21 11.60
N ASP A 87 -4.43 6.25 12.60
CA ASP A 87 -4.33 5.35 13.76
C ASP A 87 -4.61 3.89 13.39
N ILE A 88 -5.62 3.65 12.55
CA ILE A 88 -5.90 2.32 12.01
C ILE A 88 -4.80 1.88 11.04
N ALA A 89 -4.25 2.82 10.25
CA ALA A 89 -3.21 2.53 9.28
C ALA A 89 -1.93 1.97 9.91
N LYS A 90 -1.58 2.33 11.15
CA LYS A 90 -0.36 1.85 11.82
C LYS A 90 -0.21 0.32 11.78
N THR A 91 -1.30 -0.41 12.07
CA THR A 91 -1.27 -1.88 12.08
C THR A 91 -1.09 -2.44 10.66
N ALA A 92 -1.76 -1.84 9.68
CA ALA A 92 -1.63 -2.24 8.28
C ALA A 92 -0.23 -1.95 7.72
N LEU A 93 0.36 -0.81 8.07
CA LEU A 93 1.73 -0.44 7.68
C LEU A 93 2.75 -1.41 8.29
N VAL A 94 2.63 -1.74 9.58
CA VAL A 94 3.51 -2.77 10.18
C VAL A 94 3.39 -4.09 9.42
N ALA A 95 2.18 -4.53 9.05
CA ALA A 95 2.00 -5.72 8.22
C ALA A 95 2.63 -5.57 6.83
N GLY A 96 2.46 -4.41 6.17
CA GLY A 96 3.04 -4.10 4.86
C GLY A 96 4.57 -4.13 4.83
N THR A 97 5.23 -3.91 5.97
CA THR A 97 6.69 -4.10 6.05
C THR A 97 7.15 -5.56 5.96
N TYR A 98 6.23 -6.53 5.93
CA TYR A 98 6.50 -7.96 5.68
C TYR A 98 6.07 -8.40 4.28
N ASP A 99 5.64 -7.47 3.43
CA ASP A 99 5.20 -7.79 2.07
C ASP A 99 6.33 -8.41 1.25
N THR A 100 5.98 -9.26 0.28
CA THR A 100 6.96 -9.87 -0.62
C THR A 100 7.55 -8.86 -1.59
N ASP A 101 6.79 -7.84 -1.95
CA ASP A 101 7.25 -6.78 -2.85
C ASP A 101 7.96 -5.65 -2.08
N TYR A 102 9.14 -5.27 -2.55
CA TYR A 102 9.98 -4.29 -1.87
C TYR A 102 9.38 -2.88 -1.88
N GLN A 103 8.59 -2.50 -2.91
CA GLN A 103 7.97 -1.18 -2.99
C GLN A 103 6.85 -1.06 -1.96
N VAL A 104 6.11 -2.14 -1.71
CA VAL A 104 5.14 -2.20 -0.61
C VAL A 104 5.85 -2.07 0.73
N ARG A 105 6.96 -2.81 0.95
CA ARG A 105 7.74 -2.72 2.18
C ARG A 105 8.30 -1.31 2.43
N SER A 106 8.89 -0.67 1.42
CA SER A 106 9.45 0.68 1.50
C SER A 106 8.36 1.72 1.78
N ALA A 107 7.25 1.71 1.02
CA ALA A 107 6.13 2.61 1.27
C ALA A 107 5.56 2.43 2.68
N ALA A 108 5.49 1.18 3.16
CA ALA A 108 4.98 0.90 4.49
C ALA A 108 5.85 1.49 5.61
N ILE A 109 7.18 1.34 5.54
CA ILE A 109 8.08 1.88 6.57
C ILE A 109 8.19 3.41 6.49
N GLU A 110 8.15 3.99 5.29
CA GLU A 110 8.17 5.45 5.08
C GLU A 110 6.93 6.11 5.66
N GLU A 111 5.75 5.58 5.34
CA GLU A 111 4.49 6.12 5.86
C GLU A 111 4.36 5.87 7.37
N LEU A 112 4.88 4.74 7.87
CA LEU A 112 4.92 4.47 9.31
C LEU A 112 5.79 5.50 10.03
N HIS A 113 6.96 5.83 9.47
CA HIS A 113 7.83 6.88 10.02
C HIS A 113 7.14 8.24 10.04
N ARG A 114 6.37 8.56 8.99
CA ARG A 114 5.61 9.81 8.91
C ARG A 114 4.54 9.94 9.99
N ILE A 115 3.85 8.85 10.36
CA ILE A 115 2.72 8.91 11.30
C ILE A 115 3.04 8.42 12.72
N ASP A 116 4.12 7.65 12.89
CA ASP A 116 4.59 7.11 14.16
C ASP A 116 6.09 6.76 14.11
N GLN A 117 6.93 7.76 14.40
CA GLN A 117 8.39 7.60 14.35
C GLN A 117 8.91 6.50 15.28
N ASN A 118 8.32 6.34 16.46
CA ASN A 118 8.76 5.33 17.43
C ASN A 118 8.51 3.91 16.89
N LEU A 119 7.31 3.67 16.37
CA LEU A 119 6.95 2.38 15.79
C LEU A 119 7.76 2.09 14.51
N ALA A 120 8.11 3.12 13.73
CA ALA A 120 8.99 2.98 12.59
C ALA A 120 10.42 2.61 12.99
N ILE A 121 11.00 3.26 14.00
CA ILE A 121 12.33 2.91 14.53
C ILE A 121 12.35 1.46 15.04
N ASP A 122 11.31 1.02 15.74
CA ASP A 122 11.19 -0.37 16.19
C ASP A 122 11.09 -1.35 15.01
N THR A 123 10.35 -0.99 13.96
CA THR A 123 10.23 -1.80 12.74
C THR A 123 11.54 -1.85 11.95
N ALA A 124 12.28 -0.73 11.89
CA ALA A 124 13.57 -0.62 11.20
C ALA A 124 14.63 -1.58 11.76
N LYS A 125 14.59 -1.92 13.06
CA LYS A 125 15.49 -2.90 13.67
C LYS A 125 15.47 -4.26 12.96
N ARG A 126 14.33 -4.64 12.38
CA ARG A 126 14.17 -5.84 11.55
C ARG A 126 14.60 -5.59 10.11
N LEU A 127 14.17 -4.46 9.52
CA LEU A 127 14.41 -4.12 8.11
C LEU A 127 15.86 -3.75 7.78
N LYS A 128 16.73 -3.48 8.77
CA LYS A 128 18.16 -3.19 8.54
C LYS A 128 18.94 -4.31 7.83
N ASN A 129 18.36 -5.50 7.73
CA ASN A 129 18.89 -6.65 6.99
C ASN A 129 17.94 -7.10 5.87
N ASP A 130 17.03 -6.23 5.42
CA ASP A 130 16.14 -6.53 4.30
C ASP A 130 16.96 -6.89 3.06
N GLU A 131 16.42 -7.80 2.24
CA GLU A 131 17.06 -8.25 1.01
C GLU A 131 17.18 -7.10 -0.01
N ASP A 132 16.18 -6.22 -0.04
CA ASP A 132 16.14 -5.09 -0.93
C ASP A 132 16.98 -3.93 -0.39
N GLU A 133 17.77 -3.31 -1.27
CA GLU A 133 18.68 -2.23 -0.91
C GLU A 133 17.95 -0.98 -0.44
N MET A 134 16.84 -0.59 -1.10
CA MET A 134 16.11 0.61 -0.74
C MET A 134 15.45 0.47 0.63
N VAL A 135 14.85 -0.68 0.91
CA VAL A 135 14.22 -0.95 2.22
C VAL A 135 15.28 -0.99 3.32
N ARG A 136 16.41 -1.66 3.06
CA ARG A 136 17.51 -1.78 4.01
C ARG A 136 18.15 -0.44 4.31
N ASP A 137 18.41 0.37 3.29
CA ASP A 137 19.07 1.67 3.45
C ASP A 137 18.18 2.65 4.21
N TYR A 138 16.88 2.69 3.91
CA TYR A 138 15.94 3.49 4.69
C TYR A 138 15.92 3.06 6.17
N ALA A 139 15.93 1.75 6.44
CA ALA A 139 15.97 1.24 7.80
C ALA A 139 17.28 1.59 8.54
N LEU A 140 18.42 1.54 7.86
CA LEU A 140 19.71 1.96 8.44
C LEU A 140 19.72 3.46 8.74
N GLU A 141 19.17 4.29 7.85
CA GLU A 141 19.01 5.73 8.05
C GLU A 141 18.17 6.02 9.29
N LEU A 142 17.00 5.38 9.46
CA LEU A 142 16.16 5.52 10.64
C LEU A 142 16.86 5.14 11.94
N LEU A 143 17.81 4.20 11.88
CA LEU A 143 18.59 3.75 13.02
C LEU A 143 19.86 4.58 13.26
N GLY A 144 20.18 5.55 12.40
CA GLY A 144 21.43 6.31 12.45
C GLY A 144 22.67 5.45 12.24
N LEU A 145 22.52 4.33 11.52
CA LEU A 145 23.60 3.40 11.23
C LEU A 145 24.22 3.72 9.86
N PRO A 146 25.55 3.54 9.70
CA PRO A 146 26.17 3.76 8.41
C PRO A 146 25.72 2.66 7.43
N TYR A 147 25.61 3.02 6.15
CA TYR A 147 25.29 2.11 5.03
C TYR A 147 26.36 1.02 4.79
N THR A 148 27.32 0.83 5.70
CA THR A 148 28.57 0.08 5.47
C THR A 148 28.32 -1.33 4.93
N ALA A 149 28.51 -1.42 3.61
CA ALA A 149 28.80 -2.54 2.73
C ALA A 149 28.88 -3.93 3.38
N MET A 150 27.82 -4.73 3.24
CA MET A 150 27.90 -6.19 3.30
C MET A 150 28.47 -6.81 2.01
N ASN A 151 29.10 -6.03 1.13
CA ASN A 151 29.82 -6.52 -0.06
C ASN A 151 31.26 -7.00 0.22
N SER A 152 31.74 -6.96 1.47
CA SER A 152 33.10 -7.38 1.82
C SER A 152 33.21 -8.81 2.40
N ILE A 153 32.12 -9.56 2.59
CA ILE A 153 32.16 -10.89 3.23
C ILE A 153 32.19 -12.04 2.19
N SER A 154 32.06 -11.75 0.90
CA SER A 154 31.99 -12.78 -0.17
C SER A 154 33.29 -12.99 -0.96
N LEU A 155 34.42 -12.40 -0.55
CA LEU A 155 35.72 -12.58 -1.25
C LEU A 155 36.80 -13.32 -0.45
N GLU A 156 36.46 -13.92 0.69
CA GLU A 156 37.37 -14.84 1.39
C GLU A 156 36.71 -16.21 1.57
N LYS A 157 36.72 -17.02 0.50
CA LYS A 157 36.93 -18.48 0.53
C LYS A 157 37.09 -19.05 -0.87
#